data_AF-A0A847B2I9-F1
#
_entry.id   AF-A0A847B2I9-F1
#
_cell.length_a   1.000
_cell.length_b   1.000
_cell.length_c   1.000
_cell.angle_alpha   90.00
_cell.angle_beta   90.00
_cell.angle_gamma   90.00
#
_symmetry.space_group_name_H-M   'P 1'
#
loop_
_entity.id
_entity.type
_entity.pdbx_description
1 polymer ?
#
loop_
_entity_poly.entity_id
_entity_poly.type
_entity_poly.pdbx_seq_one_letter_code
_entity_poly.pdbx_strand_id
1 'polypeptide(L)'
;MINHEKETIEIVETPKKNLPKPYLLTRIAASFLDFLLACLLFVGFEAALYFTIFEPLGYHQLMGESQAVLQDSHLYVLDDDSGLLTITEAYDESLSPEENYDVPLTFYYTNDVRAIADNRLARYHNSKLVSGYFVEESEGVFVRADGADDAEVKTFFAGAYDDAVTFLETDPVYLNGVEKTFYIVIFTSLFSATLGMAIIFLLIPLLMKNGQTPFKLVFKLCLADARDDTRVKKGQVAIRFVILLLFNIWVPILLFARFSYFTLIPVFISIVLMSLTKTFSGPHDYVARTYIVSNRDIVIPEGSTPKELNQ
;
A
#
# COMPACT_ATOMS: atom_id res chain seq x y z
N MET A 1 -44.48 50.26 36.86
CA MET A 1 -44.42 48.78 36.81
C MET A 1 -44.77 48.37 35.39
N ILE A 2 -43.77 48.03 34.59
CA ILE A 2 -43.96 47.53 33.22
C ILE A 2 -43.91 46.01 33.33
N ASN A 3 -45.00 45.35 32.95
CA ASN A 3 -45.10 43.89 32.91
C ASN A 3 -44.28 43.41 31.70
N HIS A 4 -43.14 42.76 31.95
CA HIS A 4 -42.47 41.98 30.92
C HIS A 4 -43.12 40.59 30.90
N GLU A 5 -44.09 40.39 29.99
CA GLU A 5 -44.46 39.05 29.56
C GLU A 5 -43.25 38.43 28.86
N LYS A 6 -42.67 37.41 29.50
CA LYS A 6 -41.72 36.50 28.87
C LYS A 6 -42.52 35.63 27.90
N GLU A 7 -42.48 35.98 26.62
CA GLU A 7 -42.80 35.02 25.56
C GLU A 7 -41.87 33.82 25.70
N THR A 8 -42.46 32.71 26.12
CA THR A 8 -41.77 31.42 26.17
C THR A 8 -41.82 30.88 24.75
N ILE A 9 -40.71 31.00 24.02
CA ILE A 9 -40.56 30.36 22.71
C ILE A 9 -40.57 28.86 22.96
N GLU A 10 -41.72 28.22 22.76
CA GLU A 10 -41.79 26.76 22.65
C GLU A 10 -40.93 26.35 21.45
N ILE A 11 -39.77 25.77 21.73
CA ILE A 11 -39.01 25.02 20.73
C ILE A 11 -39.85 23.79 20.45
N VAL A 12 -40.75 23.88 19.46
CA VAL A 12 -41.46 22.73 18.92
C VAL A 12 -40.41 21.81 18.32
N GLU A 13 -39.99 20.78 19.06
CA GLU A 13 -39.18 19.71 18.52
C GLU A 13 -39.98 19.06 17.39
N THR A 14 -39.61 19.38 16.15
CA THR A 14 -40.16 18.71 14.99
C THR A 14 -39.84 17.22 15.14
N PRO A 15 -40.85 16.33 15.03
CA PRO A 15 -40.62 14.91 15.17
C PRO A 15 -39.58 14.47 14.14
N LYS A 16 -38.45 13.93 14.60
CA LYS A 16 -37.39 13.38 13.73
C LYS A 16 -38.03 12.42 12.75
N LYS A 17 -38.04 12.80 11.47
CA LYS A 17 -38.57 11.96 10.39
C LYS A 17 -37.56 10.85 10.15
N ASN A 18 -37.75 9.71 10.83
CA ASN A 18 -36.93 8.52 10.58
C ASN A 18 -37.10 8.05 9.14
N LEU A 19 -36.21 8.47 8.24
CA LEU A 19 -36.20 8.03 6.85
C LEU A 19 -36.04 6.49 6.81
N PRO A 20 -36.64 5.83 5.81
CA PRO A 20 -36.63 4.38 5.70
C PRO A 20 -35.20 3.88 5.58
N LYS A 21 -34.81 3.01 6.50
CA LYS A 21 -33.47 2.40 6.51
C LYS A 21 -33.43 1.23 5.53
N PRO A 22 -32.41 1.14 4.65
CA PRO A 22 -32.25 0.00 3.78
C PRO A 22 -31.77 -1.22 4.55
N TYR A 23 -32.03 -2.42 4.01
CA TYR A 23 -31.42 -3.65 4.51
C TYR A 23 -29.89 -3.57 4.41
N LEU A 24 -29.19 -4.05 5.45
CA LEU A 24 -27.73 -4.04 5.53
C LEU A 24 -27.09 -4.73 4.32
N LEU A 25 -27.63 -5.88 3.91
CA LEU A 25 -27.11 -6.63 2.76
C LEU A 25 -27.15 -5.80 1.47
N THR A 26 -28.25 -5.10 1.20
CA THR A 26 -28.38 -4.23 0.01
C THR A 26 -27.36 -3.10 0.02
N ARG A 27 -27.08 -2.55 1.21
CA ARG A 27 -26.10 -1.48 1.40
C ARG A 27 -24.67 -1.97 1.17
N ILE A 28 -24.34 -3.16 1.68
CA ILE A 28 -23.04 -3.80 1.49
C ILE A 28 -22.85 -4.14 0.01
N ALA A 29 -23.84 -4.78 -0.63
CA ALA A 29 -23.81 -5.13 -2.04
C ALA A 29 -23.62 -3.92 -2.95
N ALA A 30 -24.35 -2.82 -2.70
CA ALA A 30 -24.18 -1.58 -3.47
C ALA A 30 -22.76 -1.02 -3.32
N SER A 31 -22.26 -0.92 -2.09
CA SER A 31 -20.92 -0.40 -1.81
C SER A 31 -19.82 -1.27 -2.41
N PHE A 32 -19.99 -2.60 -2.37
CA PHE A 32 -19.04 -3.56 -2.94
C PHE A 32 -18.98 -3.46 -4.46
N LEU A 33 -20.13 -3.35 -5.15
CA LEU A 33 -20.16 -3.20 -6.60
C LEU A 33 -19.62 -1.84 -7.06
N ASP A 34 -19.89 -0.76 -6.30
CA ASP A 34 -19.26 0.54 -6.54
C ASP A 34 -17.73 0.45 -6.37
N PHE A 35 -17.25 -0.27 -5.35
CA PHE A 35 -15.83 -0.51 -5.14
C PHE A 35 -15.20 -1.33 -6.28
N LEU A 36 -15.87 -2.40 -6.74
CA LEU A 36 -15.42 -3.19 -7.89
C LEU A 36 -15.29 -2.32 -9.15
N LEU A 37 -16.25 -1.42 -9.40
CA LEU A 37 -16.17 -0.47 -10.51
C LEU A 37 -14.99 0.49 -10.37
N ALA A 38 -14.71 0.97 -9.15
CA ALA A 38 -13.53 1.78 -8.88
C ALA A 38 -12.22 0.98 -9.09
N CYS A 39 -12.19 -0.31 -8.73
CA CYS A 39 -11.05 -1.20 -9.01
C CYS A 39 -10.82 -1.40 -10.51
N LEU A 40 -11.87 -1.54 -11.31
CA LEU A 40 -11.75 -1.63 -12.77
C LEU A 40 -11.16 -0.34 -13.36
N LEU A 41 -11.60 0.83 -12.88
CA LEU A 41 -11.00 2.11 -13.26
C LEU A 41 -9.55 2.21 -12.81
N PHE A 42 -9.23 1.77 -11.60
CA PHE A 42 -7.86 1.72 -11.09
C PHE A 42 -6.95 0.90 -12.02
N VAL A 43 -7.34 -0.32 -12.37
CA VAL A 43 -6.54 -1.17 -13.29
C VAL A 43 -6.37 -0.51 -14.65
N GLY A 44 -7.43 0.10 -15.18
CA GLY A 44 -7.37 0.85 -16.44
C GLY A 44 -6.40 2.03 -16.39
N PHE A 45 -6.43 2.81 -15.30
CA PHE A 45 -5.49 3.90 -15.09
C PHE A 45 -4.07 3.40 -14.89
N GLU A 46 -3.87 2.36 -14.09
CA GLU A 46 -2.54 1.81 -13.83
C GLU A 46 -1.87 1.32 -15.11
N ALA A 47 -2.61 0.61 -15.96
CA ALA A 47 -2.12 0.20 -17.27
C ALA A 47 -1.74 1.42 -18.13
N ALA A 48 -2.59 2.45 -18.18
CA ALA A 48 -2.29 3.66 -18.93
C ALA A 48 -1.06 4.41 -18.40
N LEU A 49 -0.92 4.53 -17.07
CA LEU A 49 0.20 5.22 -16.43
C LEU A 49 1.51 4.43 -16.57
N TYR A 50 1.46 3.09 -16.53
CA TYR A 50 2.62 2.25 -16.80
C TYR A 50 3.23 2.57 -18.17
N PHE A 51 2.41 2.67 -19.22
CA PHE A 51 2.92 2.96 -20.57
C PHE A 51 3.21 4.43 -20.85
N THR A 52 2.88 5.36 -19.95
CA THR A 52 3.00 6.81 -20.21
C THR A 52 3.89 7.56 -19.23
N ILE A 53 3.92 7.16 -17.97
CA ILE A 53 4.60 7.89 -16.89
C ILE A 53 5.84 7.14 -16.37
N PHE A 54 5.84 5.80 -16.35
CA PHE A 54 6.97 5.05 -15.76
C PHE A 54 8.30 5.32 -16.47
N GLU A 55 8.30 5.34 -17.80
CA GLU A 55 9.49 5.61 -18.60
C GLU A 55 10.03 7.04 -18.37
N PRO A 56 9.22 8.12 -18.47
CA PRO A 56 9.68 9.47 -18.11
C PRO A 56 10.16 9.64 -16.66
N LEU A 57 9.68 8.82 -15.73
CA LEU A 57 10.15 8.80 -14.34
C LEU A 57 11.46 8.01 -14.17
N GLY A 58 11.99 7.42 -15.25
CA GLY A 58 13.23 6.65 -15.25
C GLY A 58 13.10 5.27 -14.62
N TYR A 59 11.87 4.72 -14.50
CA TYR A 59 11.64 3.44 -13.82
C TYR A 59 12.48 2.30 -14.40
N HIS A 60 12.42 2.10 -15.72
CA HIS A 60 13.13 1.00 -16.40
C HIS A 60 14.64 1.19 -16.36
N GLN A 61 15.14 2.42 -16.49
CA GLN A 61 16.55 2.73 -16.33
C GLN A 61 17.04 2.39 -14.91
N LEU A 62 16.36 2.88 -13.88
CA LEU A 62 16.73 2.64 -12.48
C LEU A 62 16.69 1.15 -12.12
N MET A 63 15.68 0.44 -12.62
CA MET A 63 15.57 -1.01 -12.44
C MET A 63 16.74 -1.73 -13.12
N GLY A 64 17.08 -1.35 -14.36
CA GLY A 64 18.21 -1.91 -15.10
C GLY A 64 19.55 -1.65 -14.41
N GLU A 65 19.78 -0.43 -13.92
CA GLU A 65 20.98 -0.07 -13.14
C GLU A 65 21.10 -0.89 -11.85
N SER A 66 19.99 -1.09 -11.12
CA SER A 66 20.00 -1.94 -9.92
C SER A 66 20.27 -3.41 -10.25
N GLN A 67 19.68 -3.95 -11.31
CA GLN A 67 19.93 -5.32 -11.74
C GLN A 67 21.36 -5.53 -12.22
N ALA A 68 21.96 -4.53 -12.89
CA ALA A 68 23.35 -4.57 -13.30
C ALA A 68 24.29 -4.67 -12.10
N VAL A 69 24.04 -3.91 -11.02
CA VAL A 69 24.84 -4.03 -9.77
C VAL A 69 24.80 -5.45 -9.21
N LEU A 70 23.63 -6.10 -9.21
CA LEU A 70 23.51 -7.48 -8.75
C LEU A 70 24.27 -8.46 -9.65
N GLN A 71 24.15 -8.31 -10.97
CA GLN A 71 24.85 -9.16 -11.95
C GLN A 71 26.37 -8.98 -11.90
N ASP A 72 26.85 -7.75 -11.92
CA ASP A 72 28.27 -7.40 -11.92
C ASP A 72 28.97 -7.83 -10.61
N SER A 73 28.22 -8.02 -9.53
CA SER A 73 28.75 -8.51 -8.26
C SER A 73 29.18 -9.99 -8.29
N HIS A 74 28.66 -10.78 -9.24
CA HIS A 74 28.76 -12.25 -9.29
C HIS A 74 28.17 -12.98 -8.06
N LEU A 75 27.52 -12.26 -7.14
CA LEU A 75 26.79 -12.87 -6.02
C LEU A 75 25.40 -13.37 -6.44
N TYR A 76 24.99 -13.12 -7.68
CA TYR A 76 23.72 -13.58 -8.25
C TYR A 76 23.97 -14.32 -9.55
N VAL A 77 23.19 -15.37 -9.78
CA VAL A 77 23.21 -16.17 -11.00
C VAL A 77 22.00 -15.79 -11.84
N LEU A 78 22.23 -15.47 -13.11
CA LEU A 78 21.15 -15.23 -14.05
C LEU A 78 20.65 -16.57 -14.60
N ASP A 79 19.41 -16.91 -14.27
CA ASP A 79 18.66 -18.01 -14.84
C ASP A 79 17.70 -17.49 -15.91
N ASP A 80 17.67 -18.15 -17.07
CA ASP A 80 16.87 -17.70 -18.23
C ASP A 80 15.36 -17.75 -17.95
N ASP A 81 14.91 -18.67 -17.08
CA ASP A 81 13.49 -18.89 -16.76
C ASP A 81 13.04 -18.10 -15.51
N SER A 82 13.92 -17.99 -14.51
CA SER A 82 13.60 -17.49 -13.17
C SER A 82 14.19 -16.11 -12.87
N GLY A 83 15.06 -15.59 -13.75
CA GLY A 83 15.73 -14.31 -13.56
C GLY A 83 16.93 -14.42 -12.61
N LEU A 84 17.18 -13.38 -11.82
CA LEU A 84 18.31 -13.36 -10.88
C LEU A 84 18.01 -14.22 -9.65
N LEU A 85 18.82 -15.25 -9.45
CA LEU A 85 18.79 -16.13 -8.29
C LEU A 85 19.99 -15.85 -7.39
N THR A 86 19.80 -15.99 -6.09
CA THR A 86 20.93 -16.05 -5.15
C THR A 86 21.75 -17.31 -5.38
N ILE A 87 23.03 -17.30 -4.99
CA ILE A 87 23.86 -18.53 -5.05
C ILE A 87 23.22 -19.67 -4.25
N THR A 88 22.58 -19.35 -3.12
CA THR A 88 21.86 -20.35 -2.30
C THR A 88 20.70 -21.00 -3.05
N GLU A 89 19.95 -20.24 -3.85
CA GLU A 89 18.84 -20.76 -4.66
C GLU A 89 19.34 -21.54 -5.88
N ALA A 90 20.44 -21.09 -6.48
CA ALA A 90 21.06 -21.70 -7.65
C ALA A 90 22.15 -22.74 -7.30
N TYR A 91 22.20 -23.20 -6.04
CA TYR A 91 23.28 -24.05 -5.55
C TYR A 91 23.35 -25.38 -6.32
N ASP A 92 24.51 -25.65 -6.92
CA ASP A 92 24.76 -26.88 -7.65
C ASP A 92 25.39 -27.93 -6.71
N GLU A 93 24.61 -28.93 -6.33
CA GLU A 93 25.05 -30.05 -5.47
C GLU A 93 26.12 -30.94 -6.13
N SER A 94 26.42 -30.75 -7.42
CA SER A 94 27.54 -31.43 -8.10
C SER A 94 28.88 -30.70 -7.95
N LEU A 95 28.86 -29.43 -7.55
CA LEU A 95 30.03 -28.60 -7.30
C LEU A 95 30.37 -28.55 -5.81
N SER A 96 31.63 -28.30 -5.47
CA SER A 96 32.02 -28.12 -4.07
C SER A 96 31.45 -26.81 -3.49
N PRO A 97 31.35 -26.67 -2.15
CA PRO A 97 30.99 -25.39 -1.54
C PRO A 97 31.91 -24.23 -1.95
N GLU A 98 33.21 -24.50 -2.13
CA GLU A 98 34.19 -23.54 -2.61
C GLU A 98 33.90 -23.09 -4.06
N GLU A 99 33.55 -24.03 -4.94
CA GLU A 99 33.20 -23.71 -6.33
C GLU A 99 31.90 -22.89 -6.41
N ASN A 100 30.90 -23.22 -5.60
CA ASN A 100 29.64 -22.48 -5.54
C ASN A 100 29.81 -21.07 -4.94
N TYR A 101 30.50 -20.94 -3.80
CA TYR A 101 30.50 -19.70 -3.01
C TYR A 101 31.84 -18.96 -3.02
N ASP A 102 32.97 -19.67 -2.88
CA ASP A 102 34.24 -18.99 -2.63
C ASP A 102 34.74 -18.19 -3.84
N VAL A 103 34.58 -18.76 -5.03
CA VAL A 103 34.93 -18.10 -6.29
C VAL A 103 34.18 -16.76 -6.46
N PRO A 104 32.83 -16.71 -6.39
CA PRO A 104 32.12 -15.44 -6.50
C PRO A 104 32.36 -14.49 -5.32
N LEU A 105 32.51 -14.98 -4.09
CA LEU A 105 32.83 -14.13 -2.93
C LEU A 105 34.19 -13.45 -3.07
N THR A 106 35.19 -14.23 -3.47
CA THR A 106 36.55 -13.72 -3.70
C THR A 106 36.54 -12.72 -4.86
N PHE A 107 35.82 -13.02 -5.94
CA PHE A 107 35.64 -12.09 -7.07
C PHE A 107 35.04 -10.77 -6.59
N TYR A 108 33.92 -10.80 -5.87
CA TYR A 108 33.23 -9.61 -5.39
C TYR A 108 34.15 -8.74 -4.52
N TYR A 109 34.77 -9.32 -3.50
CA TYR A 109 35.64 -8.58 -2.57
C TYR A 109 36.93 -8.08 -3.21
N THR A 110 37.37 -8.68 -4.32
CA THR A 110 38.55 -8.25 -5.07
C THR A 110 38.25 -7.09 -6.02
N ASN A 111 37.04 -7.05 -6.60
CA ASN A 111 36.73 -6.14 -7.71
C ASN A 111 35.82 -4.97 -7.30
N ASP A 112 34.99 -5.10 -6.27
CA ASP A 112 34.14 -3.99 -5.81
C ASP A 112 34.98 -2.95 -5.05
N VAL A 113 34.95 -1.70 -5.55
CA VAL A 113 35.74 -0.59 -5.00
C VAL A 113 35.42 -0.29 -3.54
N ARG A 114 34.16 -0.49 -3.10
CA ARG A 114 33.74 -0.27 -1.72
C ARG A 114 34.23 -1.40 -0.82
N ALA A 115 34.16 -2.65 -1.30
CA ALA A 115 34.70 -3.80 -0.59
C ALA A 115 36.21 -3.68 -0.38
N ILE A 116 36.95 -3.20 -1.39
CA ILE A 116 38.39 -2.90 -1.32
C ILE A 116 38.64 -1.82 -0.26
N ALA A 117 37.89 -0.71 -0.29
CA ALA A 117 38.05 0.39 0.67
C ALA A 117 37.78 -0.06 2.12
N ASP A 118 36.81 -0.95 2.32
CA ASP A 118 36.48 -1.54 3.62
C ASP A 118 37.43 -2.69 4.03
N ASN A 119 38.39 -3.06 3.19
CA ASN A 119 39.30 -4.18 3.39
C ASN A 119 38.55 -5.51 3.65
N ARG A 120 37.43 -5.74 2.94
CA ARG A 120 36.54 -6.90 3.15
C ARG A 120 37.22 -8.21 2.80
N LEU A 121 38.02 -8.25 1.74
CA LEU A 121 38.76 -9.44 1.33
C LEU A 121 39.66 -9.97 2.46
N ALA A 122 40.41 -9.10 3.12
CA ALA A 122 41.26 -9.49 4.24
C ALA A 122 40.45 -9.99 5.45
N ARG A 123 39.29 -9.39 5.73
CA ARG A 123 38.39 -9.86 6.80
C ARG A 123 37.85 -11.25 6.47
N TYR A 124 37.45 -11.47 5.22
CA TYR A 124 36.97 -12.76 4.74
C TYR A 124 38.05 -13.85 4.84
N HIS A 125 39.27 -13.55 4.39
CA HIS A 125 40.43 -14.44 4.55
C HIS A 125 40.72 -14.76 6.02
N ASN A 126 40.68 -13.75 6.91
CA ASN A 126 40.83 -13.98 8.33
C ASN A 126 39.69 -14.85 8.91
N SER A 127 38.45 -14.67 8.47
CA SER A 127 37.31 -15.53 8.86
C SER A 127 37.52 -16.98 8.43
N LYS A 128 38.09 -17.23 7.24
CA LYS A 128 38.48 -18.58 6.81
C LYS A 128 39.48 -19.20 7.78
N LEU A 129 40.54 -18.47 8.15
CA LEU A 129 41.55 -18.96 9.10
C LEU A 129 40.97 -19.24 10.49
N VAL A 130 40.18 -18.31 11.02
CA VAL A 130 39.59 -18.42 12.36
C VAL A 130 38.55 -19.54 12.45
N SER A 131 37.89 -19.87 11.34
CA SER A 131 36.93 -20.98 11.29
C SER A 131 37.57 -22.34 11.58
N GLY A 132 38.86 -22.49 11.28
CA GLY A 132 39.57 -23.77 11.35
C GLY A 132 39.27 -24.73 10.18
N TYR A 133 38.38 -24.36 9.26
CA TYR A 133 38.04 -25.18 8.09
C TYR A 133 39.01 -25.00 6.92
N PHE A 134 39.88 -23.99 6.97
CA PHE A 134 40.81 -23.66 5.89
C PHE A 134 42.21 -23.38 6.42
N VAL A 135 43.21 -23.68 5.59
CA VAL A 135 44.63 -23.38 5.83
C VAL A 135 45.13 -22.54 4.66
N GLU A 136 45.95 -21.53 4.96
CA GLU A 136 46.63 -20.73 3.93
C GLU A 136 47.90 -21.45 3.48
N GLU A 137 47.94 -21.89 2.22
CA GLU A 137 49.13 -22.55 1.64
C GLU A 137 50.15 -21.54 1.11
N SER A 138 49.66 -20.42 0.58
CA SER A 138 50.46 -19.30 0.10
C SER A 138 49.65 -18.01 0.22
N GLU A 139 50.31 -16.85 0.11
CA GLU A 139 49.68 -15.54 0.34
C GLU A 139 48.36 -15.39 -0.44
N GLY A 140 47.24 -15.37 0.30
CA GLY A 140 45.90 -15.22 -0.25
C GLY A 140 45.28 -16.49 -0.85
N VAL A 141 45.95 -17.64 -0.78
CA VAL A 141 45.46 -18.93 -1.30
C VAL A 141 45.10 -19.85 -0.14
N PHE A 142 43.79 -20.11 -0.01
CA PHE A 142 43.22 -20.94 1.04
C PHE A 142 42.79 -22.28 0.49
N VAL A 143 43.20 -23.36 1.13
CA VAL A 143 42.72 -24.71 0.86
C VAL A 143 41.98 -25.25 2.06
N ARG A 144 41.05 -26.16 1.81
CA ARG A 144 40.29 -26.81 2.87
C ARG A 144 41.21 -27.64 3.77
N ALA A 145 41.00 -27.53 5.08
CA ALA A 145 41.75 -28.29 6.07
C ALA A 145 41.37 -29.78 6.03
N ASP A 146 42.35 -30.65 6.28
CA ASP A 146 42.12 -32.09 6.34
C ASP A 146 41.06 -32.45 7.39
N GLY A 147 40.01 -33.16 6.94
CA GLY A 147 38.93 -33.62 7.81
C GLY A 147 37.82 -32.59 8.09
N ALA A 148 37.84 -31.41 7.46
CA ALA A 148 36.74 -30.44 7.55
C ALA A 148 35.46 -31.01 6.90
N ASP A 149 34.35 -30.99 7.63
CA ASP A 149 33.05 -31.51 7.16
C ASP A 149 32.40 -30.60 6.11
N ASP A 150 31.71 -31.20 5.14
CA ASP A 150 31.15 -30.46 4.00
C ASP A 150 29.93 -29.62 4.35
N ALA A 151 29.09 -30.11 5.26
CA ALA A 151 27.93 -29.35 5.70
C ALA A 151 28.36 -28.14 6.56
N GLU A 152 29.41 -28.30 7.37
CA GLU A 152 30.00 -27.20 8.14
C GLU A 152 30.62 -26.13 7.23
N VAL A 153 31.38 -26.55 6.23
CA VAL A 153 31.97 -25.66 5.22
C VAL A 153 30.89 -24.92 4.41
N LYS A 154 29.86 -25.63 3.96
CA LYS A 154 28.71 -25.03 3.27
C LYS A 154 28.01 -23.99 4.14
N THR A 155 27.82 -24.29 5.43
CA THR A 155 27.22 -23.35 6.39
C THR A 155 28.08 -22.11 6.60
N PHE A 156 29.40 -22.27 6.70
CA PHE A 156 30.34 -21.16 6.77
C PHE A 156 30.21 -20.23 5.56
N PHE A 157 30.24 -20.80 4.34
CA PHE A 157 30.16 -20.01 3.12
C PHE A 157 28.79 -19.34 2.95
N ALA A 158 27.69 -20.01 3.29
CA ALA A 158 26.37 -19.39 3.29
C ALA A 158 26.32 -18.15 4.19
N GLY A 159 26.91 -18.22 5.40
CA GLY A 159 27.02 -17.05 6.28
C GLY A 159 27.90 -15.94 5.70
N ALA A 160 29.03 -16.28 5.09
CA ALA A 160 29.90 -15.30 4.43
C ALA A 160 29.24 -14.65 3.20
N TYR A 161 28.38 -15.41 2.52
CA TYR A 161 27.55 -14.95 1.41
C TYR A 161 26.47 -13.97 1.87
N ASP A 162 25.74 -14.29 2.95
CA ASP A 162 24.74 -13.38 3.52
C ASP A 162 25.37 -12.03 3.94
N ASP A 163 26.58 -12.07 4.52
CA ASP A 163 27.36 -10.86 4.85
C ASP A 163 27.73 -10.06 3.59
N ALA A 164 28.13 -10.74 2.50
CA ALA A 164 28.49 -10.11 1.23
C ALA A 164 27.28 -9.47 0.56
N VAL A 165 26.14 -10.17 0.50
CA VAL A 165 24.88 -9.66 -0.02
C VAL A 165 24.40 -8.47 0.79
N THR A 166 24.43 -8.55 2.13
CA THR A 166 24.05 -7.43 3.00
C THR A 166 24.89 -6.19 2.71
N PHE A 167 26.19 -6.37 2.42
CA PHE A 167 27.06 -5.26 2.03
C PHE A 167 26.75 -4.75 0.61
N LEU A 168 26.51 -5.64 -0.35
CA LEU A 168 26.09 -5.29 -1.70
C LEU A 168 24.79 -4.47 -1.69
N GLU A 169 23.83 -4.85 -0.85
CA GLU A 169 22.56 -4.13 -0.68
C GLU A 169 22.74 -2.71 -0.14
N THR A 170 23.91 -2.35 0.37
CA THR A 170 24.25 -0.96 0.71
C THR A 170 24.81 -0.15 -0.45
N ASP A 171 24.90 -0.73 -1.65
CA ASP A 171 25.36 -0.01 -2.84
C ASP A 171 24.47 1.19 -3.13
N PRO A 172 25.04 2.41 -3.22
CA PRO A 172 24.26 3.61 -3.45
C PRO A 172 23.45 3.57 -4.75
N VAL A 173 23.94 2.92 -5.81
CA VAL A 173 23.24 2.76 -7.10
C VAL A 173 22.09 1.78 -6.93
N TYR A 174 22.34 0.63 -6.29
CA TYR A 174 21.30 -0.36 -6.01
C TYR A 174 20.20 0.22 -5.11
N LEU A 175 20.56 0.76 -3.95
CA LEU A 175 19.62 1.37 -3.00
C LEU A 175 18.80 2.46 -3.65
N ASN A 176 19.46 3.39 -4.37
CA ASN A 176 18.76 4.47 -5.04
C ASN A 176 17.78 3.95 -6.09
N GLY A 177 18.15 2.92 -6.86
CA GLY A 177 17.25 2.35 -7.87
C GLY A 177 16.08 1.59 -7.25
N VAL A 178 16.31 0.75 -6.24
CA VAL A 178 15.25 0.04 -5.51
C VAL A 178 14.30 1.00 -4.82
N GLU A 179 14.81 2.00 -4.08
CA GLU A 179 13.97 2.98 -3.39
C GLU A 179 13.13 3.82 -4.36
N LYS A 180 13.76 4.34 -5.42
CA LYS A 180 13.04 5.19 -6.38
C LYS A 180 12.02 4.40 -7.20
N THR A 181 12.35 3.19 -7.65
CA THR A 181 11.39 2.34 -8.37
C THR A 181 10.21 1.97 -7.47
N PHE A 182 10.45 1.68 -6.19
CA PHE A 182 9.39 1.47 -5.20
C PHE A 182 8.50 2.71 -5.05
N TYR A 183 9.07 3.90 -4.90
CA TYR A 183 8.27 5.14 -4.79
C TYR A 183 7.47 5.43 -6.06
N ILE A 184 8.05 5.24 -7.24
CA ILE A 184 7.34 5.40 -8.51
C ILE A 184 6.10 4.50 -8.54
N VAL A 185 6.25 3.22 -8.22
CA VAL A 185 5.13 2.26 -8.19
C VAL A 185 4.08 2.69 -7.17
N ILE A 186 4.47 2.90 -5.90
CA ILE A 186 3.53 3.23 -4.82
C ILE A 186 2.76 4.52 -5.11
N PHE A 187 3.42 5.59 -5.53
CA PHE A 187 2.75 6.87 -5.77
C PHE A 187 1.90 6.84 -7.03
N THR A 188 2.32 6.11 -8.07
CA THR A 188 1.50 5.95 -9.28
C THR A 188 0.25 5.13 -8.97
N SER A 189 0.37 4.03 -8.23
CA SER A 189 -0.77 3.25 -7.76
C SER A 189 -1.72 4.06 -6.87
N LEU A 190 -1.19 4.87 -5.94
CA LEU A 190 -2.00 5.76 -5.09
C LEU A 190 -2.76 6.80 -5.92
N PHE A 191 -2.11 7.35 -6.95
CA PHE A 191 -2.73 8.31 -7.86
C PHE A 191 -3.84 7.67 -8.68
N SER A 192 -3.59 6.51 -9.30
CA SER A 192 -4.58 5.72 -10.03
C SER A 192 -5.79 5.35 -9.16
N ALA A 193 -5.54 4.88 -7.93
CA ALA A 193 -6.60 4.50 -7.00
C ALA A 193 -7.42 5.71 -6.58
N THR A 194 -6.76 6.85 -6.33
CA THR A 194 -7.42 8.12 -6.04
C THR A 194 -8.31 8.56 -7.18
N LEU A 195 -7.86 8.48 -8.43
CA LEU A 195 -8.62 8.86 -9.61
C LEU A 195 -9.84 7.95 -9.82
N GLY A 196 -9.65 6.64 -9.76
CA GLY A 196 -10.75 5.65 -9.86
C GLY A 196 -11.82 5.86 -8.78
N MET A 197 -11.38 6.01 -7.53
CA MET A 197 -12.28 6.29 -6.41
C MET A 197 -12.96 7.66 -6.52
N ALA A 198 -12.26 8.69 -6.99
CA ALA A 198 -12.82 10.02 -7.17
C ALA A 198 -13.95 10.02 -8.20
N ILE A 199 -13.83 9.28 -9.30
CA ILE A 199 -14.90 9.20 -10.30
C ILE A 199 -16.17 8.61 -9.66
N ILE A 200 -16.05 7.47 -8.97
CA ILE A 200 -17.20 6.74 -8.44
C ILE A 200 -17.79 7.37 -7.17
N PHE A 201 -16.95 7.79 -6.23
CA PHE A 201 -17.37 8.21 -4.89
C PHE A 201 -17.38 9.72 -4.66
N LEU A 202 -16.84 10.52 -5.59
CA LEU A 202 -16.88 11.98 -5.54
C LEU A 202 -17.65 12.56 -6.74
N LEU A 203 -17.13 12.41 -7.96
CA LEU A 203 -17.64 13.07 -9.16
C LEU A 203 -19.10 12.69 -9.44
N ILE A 204 -19.40 11.40 -9.54
CA ILE A 204 -20.78 10.94 -9.81
C ILE A 204 -21.74 11.42 -8.70
N PRO A 205 -21.47 11.19 -7.40
CA PRO A 205 -22.29 11.74 -6.32
C PRO A 205 -22.45 13.26 -6.32
N LEU A 206 -21.43 14.02 -6.71
CA LEU A 206 -21.51 15.47 -6.84
C LEU A 206 -22.41 15.90 -7.99
N LEU A 207 -22.52 15.12 -9.06
CA LEU A 207 -23.43 15.37 -10.17
C LEU A 207 -24.86 14.89 -9.86
N MET A 208 -25.02 13.88 -9.00
CA MET A 208 -26.33 13.37 -8.60
C MET A 208 -27.03 14.25 -7.57
N LYS A 209 -28.34 14.47 -7.73
CA LYS A 209 -29.13 15.29 -6.79
C LYS A 209 -29.06 14.75 -5.36
N ASN A 210 -29.12 13.43 -5.17
CA ASN A 210 -29.16 12.80 -3.84
C ASN A 210 -27.81 12.19 -3.40
N GLY A 211 -26.68 12.62 -3.97
CA GLY A 211 -25.36 12.13 -3.58
C GLY A 211 -25.13 10.64 -3.82
N GLN A 212 -25.78 10.09 -4.85
CA GLN A 212 -25.79 8.65 -5.13
C GLN A 212 -24.57 8.24 -5.98
N THR A 213 -23.99 7.10 -5.63
CA THR A 213 -23.02 6.38 -6.47
C THR A 213 -23.77 5.49 -7.48
N PRO A 214 -23.12 4.96 -8.53
CA PRO A 214 -23.77 4.17 -9.57
C PRO A 214 -24.67 3.04 -9.05
N PHE A 215 -24.15 2.16 -8.19
CA PHE A 215 -24.95 1.05 -7.70
C PHE A 215 -25.95 1.46 -6.62
N LYS A 216 -25.71 2.57 -5.91
CA LYS A 216 -26.77 3.17 -5.07
C LYS A 216 -27.97 3.63 -5.89
N LEU A 217 -27.79 4.11 -7.13
CA LEU A 217 -28.91 4.40 -8.03
C LEU A 217 -29.68 3.12 -8.36
N VAL A 218 -28.97 2.05 -8.74
CA VAL A 218 -29.57 0.74 -9.08
C VAL A 218 -30.38 0.17 -7.93
N PHE A 219 -29.83 0.19 -6.72
CA PHE A 219 -30.50 -0.35 -5.53
C PHE A 219 -31.55 0.59 -4.91
N LYS A 220 -31.77 1.78 -5.50
CA LYS A 220 -32.65 2.83 -4.98
C LYS A 220 -32.25 3.20 -3.54
N LEU A 221 -30.98 3.55 -3.35
CA LEU A 221 -30.38 4.01 -2.11
C LEU A 221 -29.87 5.44 -2.29
N CYS A 222 -30.00 6.30 -1.29
CA CYS A 222 -29.45 7.65 -1.34
C CYS A 222 -28.85 8.10 -0.02
N LEU A 223 -28.18 9.26 -0.04
CA LEU A 223 -27.63 9.89 1.14
C LEU A 223 -28.59 10.95 1.69
N ALA A 224 -28.76 10.96 3.01
CA ALA A 224 -29.46 12.00 3.75
C ALA A 224 -28.52 12.64 4.78
N ASP A 225 -28.78 13.90 5.12
CA ASP A 225 -28.13 14.60 6.23
C ASP A 225 -28.65 14.02 7.55
N ALA A 226 -27.73 13.60 8.43
CA ALA A 226 -28.07 12.96 9.70
C ALA A 226 -28.64 13.94 10.75
N ARG A 227 -28.61 15.26 10.49
CA ARG A 227 -29.08 16.28 11.43
C ARG A 227 -30.58 16.54 11.32
N ASP A 228 -31.08 16.63 10.09
CA ASP A 228 -32.41 17.14 9.78
C ASP A 228 -33.20 16.26 8.79
N ASP A 229 -32.65 15.10 8.40
CA ASP A 229 -33.27 14.17 7.47
C ASP A 229 -33.57 14.79 6.09
N THR A 230 -32.73 15.75 5.67
CA THR A 230 -32.81 16.45 4.38
C THR A 230 -31.77 15.94 3.39
N ARG A 231 -31.84 16.46 2.15
CA ARG A 231 -30.90 16.14 1.08
C ARG A 231 -29.48 16.57 1.45
N VAL A 232 -28.51 15.70 1.22
CA VAL A 232 -27.10 16.02 1.49
C VAL A 232 -26.58 17.22 0.70
N LYS A 233 -25.77 18.03 1.36
CA LYS A 233 -25.03 19.12 0.74
C LYS A 233 -23.82 18.58 -0.01
N LYS A 234 -23.43 19.23 -1.11
CA LYS A 234 -22.25 18.84 -1.92
C LYS A 234 -20.95 18.79 -1.10
N GLY A 235 -20.79 19.70 -0.13
CA GLY A 235 -19.65 19.67 0.80
C GLY A 235 -19.61 18.41 1.67
N GLN A 236 -20.77 17.85 2.07
CA GLN A 236 -20.81 16.59 2.83
C GLN A 236 -20.36 15.41 1.96
N VAL A 237 -20.74 15.40 0.68
CA VAL A 237 -20.26 14.39 -0.28
C VAL A 237 -18.73 14.46 -0.41
N ALA A 238 -18.17 15.66 -0.52
CA ALA A 238 -16.71 15.84 -0.60
C ALA A 238 -15.98 15.38 0.68
N ILE A 239 -16.46 15.77 1.86
CA ILE A 239 -15.89 15.32 3.14
C ILE A 239 -15.97 13.80 3.26
N ARG A 240 -17.13 13.22 2.92
CA ARG A 240 -17.35 11.77 2.94
C ARG A 240 -16.34 11.05 2.04
N PHE A 241 -16.09 11.56 0.84
CA PHE A 241 -15.07 11.03 -0.06
C PHE A 241 -13.66 11.14 0.52
N VAL A 242 -13.26 12.30 1.03
CA VAL A 242 -11.91 12.50 1.61
C VAL A 242 -11.65 11.50 2.74
N ILE A 243 -12.60 11.32 3.65
CA ILE A 243 -12.46 10.36 4.74
C ILE A 243 -12.47 8.92 4.22
N LEU A 244 -13.30 8.59 3.23
CA LEU A 244 -13.31 7.27 2.61
C LEU A 244 -11.95 6.95 1.98
N LEU A 245 -11.40 7.87 1.19
CA LEU A 245 -10.11 7.75 0.50
C LEU A 245 -8.96 7.66 1.49
N LEU A 246 -8.85 8.61 2.43
CA LEU A 246 -7.74 8.62 3.38
C LEU A 246 -7.77 7.38 4.27
N PHE A 247 -8.93 7.05 4.84
CA PHE A 247 -9.03 6.00 5.84
C PHE A 247 -8.98 4.59 5.25
N ASN A 248 -9.52 4.37 4.04
CA ASN A 248 -9.62 3.02 3.47
C ASN A 248 -8.63 2.76 2.32
N ILE A 249 -7.92 3.78 1.81
CA ILE A 249 -6.93 3.61 0.73
C ILE A 249 -5.56 4.09 1.18
N TRP A 250 -5.40 5.38 1.46
CA TRP A 250 -4.08 5.96 1.74
C TRP A 250 -3.46 5.41 3.03
N VAL A 251 -4.19 5.44 4.15
CA VAL A 251 -3.67 4.95 5.44
C VAL A 251 -3.31 3.45 5.35
N PRO A 252 -4.16 2.54 4.83
CA PRO A 252 -3.78 1.15 4.63
C PRO A 252 -2.52 0.97 3.77
N ILE A 253 -2.41 1.66 2.63
CA ILE A 253 -1.26 1.52 1.72
C ILE A 253 0.03 2.07 2.36
N LEU A 254 -0.04 3.21 3.04
CA LEU A 254 1.10 3.79 3.74
C LEU A 254 1.51 2.95 4.96
N LEU A 255 0.53 2.36 5.67
CA LEU A 255 0.81 1.38 6.71
C LEU A 255 1.45 0.12 6.11
N PHE A 256 0.99 -0.37 4.96
CA PHE A 256 1.60 -1.52 4.29
C PHE A 256 3.06 -1.26 3.94
N ALA A 257 3.36 -0.08 3.39
CA ALA A 257 4.71 0.32 3.00
C ALA A 257 5.72 0.35 4.17
N ARG A 258 5.25 0.46 5.42
CA ARG A 258 6.13 0.56 6.61
C ARG A 258 5.96 -0.58 7.62
N PHE A 259 4.74 -1.08 7.77
CA PHE A 259 4.27 -2.02 8.78
C PHE A 259 3.20 -2.94 8.18
N SER A 260 3.62 -3.89 7.34
CA SER A 260 2.76 -4.80 6.60
C SER A 260 1.67 -5.49 7.45
N TYR A 261 1.93 -5.82 8.71
CA TYR A 261 0.96 -6.41 9.64
C TYR A 261 -0.24 -5.50 10.01
N PHE A 262 -0.08 -4.17 9.94
CA PHE A 262 -1.13 -3.22 10.36
C PHE A 262 -2.03 -2.73 9.22
N THR A 263 -1.75 -3.15 7.98
CA THR A 263 -2.45 -2.74 6.76
C THR A 263 -3.97 -2.81 6.86
N LEU A 264 -4.52 -3.84 7.51
CA LEU A 264 -5.95 -4.10 7.55
C LEU A 264 -6.69 -3.41 8.71
N ILE A 265 -5.98 -2.79 9.65
CA ILE A 265 -6.61 -2.16 10.84
C ILE A 265 -7.71 -1.16 10.44
N PRO A 266 -7.49 -0.22 9.49
CA PRO A 266 -8.53 0.74 9.13
C PRO A 266 -9.78 0.07 8.53
N VAL A 267 -9.60 -1.01 7.76
CA VAL A 267 -10.70 -1.78 7.19
C VAL A 267 -11.51 -2.45 8.30
N PHE A 268 -10.84 -3.05 9.30
CA PHE A 268 -11.52 -3.63 10.46
C PHE A 268 -12.29 -2.58 11.27
N ILE A 269 -11.72 -1.39 11.49
CA ILE A 269 -12.42 -0.29 12.18
C ILE A 269 -13.70 0.10 11.42
N SER A 270 -13.62 0.22 10.09
CA SER A 270 -14.79 0.51 9.26
C SER A 270 -15.90 -0.53 9.42
N ILE A 271 -15.56 -1.82 9.39
CA ILE A 271 -16.52 -2.93 9.55
C ILE A 271 -17.15 -2.93 10.94
N VAL A 272 -16.34 -2.75 11.99
CA VAL A 272 -16.81 -2.72 13.39
C VAL A 272 -17.77 -1.54 13.59
N LEU A 273 -17.43 -0.33 13.14
CA LEU A 273 -18.33 0.82 13.27
C LEU A 273 -19.64 0.64 12.50
N MET A 274 -19.58 0.09 11.29
CA MET A 274 -20.79 -0.22 10.51
C MET A 274 -21.65 -1.27 11.20
N SER A 275 -21.07 -2.20 11.96
CA SER A 275 -21.83 -3.27 12.64
C SER A 275 -22.43 -2.80 13.98
N LEU A 276 -21.73 -1.90 14.69
CA LEU A 276 -22.15 -1.44 16.02
C LEU A 276 -23.10 -0.23 15.98
N THR A 277 -23.12 0.53 14.88
CA THR A 277 -23.97 1.74 14.78
C THR A 277 -25.39 1.41 14.28
N LYS A 278 -26.40 2.01 14.91
CA LYS A 278 -27.83 1.83 14.55
C LYS A 278 -28.21 2.38 13.17
N THR A 279 -27.32 3.15 12.55
CA THR A 279 -27.44 3.70 11.19
C THR A 279 -26.55 2.94 10.19
N PHE A 280 -25.86 1.90 10.66
CA PHE A 280 -24.85 1.13 9.93
C PHE A 280 -23.72 2.00 9.34
N SER A 281 -23.46 3.17 9.93
CA SER A 281 -22.57 4.21 9.41
C SER A 281 -21.10 3.85 9.62
N GLY A 282 -20.29 4.03 8.57
CA GLY A 282 -18.82 3.94 8.69
C GLY A 282 -18.18 5.26 9.14
N PRO A 283 -16.85 5.32 9.29
CA PRO A 283 -16.13 6.54 9.66
C PRO A 283 -16.47 7.75 8.77
N HIS A 284 -16.54 7.52 7.46
CA HIS A 284 -16.85 8.55 6.47
C HIS A 284 -18.27 9.11 6.59
N ASP A 285 -19.23 8.28 6.98
CA ASP A 285 -20.62 8.69 7.23
C ASP A 285 -20.72 9.55 8.49
N TYR A 286 -20.04 9.12 9.56
CA TYR A 286 -20.02 9.82 10.84
C TYR A 286 -19.43 11.23 10.72
N VAL A 287 -18.25 11.35 10.11
CA VAL A 287 -17.56 12.65 9.94
C VAL A 287 -18.34 13.58 9.02
N ALA A 288 -18.89 13.07 7.92
CA ALA A 288 -19.69 13.87 6.99
C ALA A 288 -21.10 14.20 7.52
N ARG A 289 -21.50 13.61 8.66
CA ARG A 289 -22.86 13.68 9.22
C ARG A 289 -23.91 13.24 8.20
N THR A 290 -23.69 12.10 7.59
CA THR A 290 -24.58 11.52 6.57
C THR A 290 -24.93 10.08 6.92
N TYR A 291 -26.03 9.59 6.37
CA TYR A 291 -26.37 8.18 6.43
C TYR A 291 -27.12 7.75 5.16
N ILE A 292 -27.19 6.44 4.94
CA ILE A 292 -27.81 5.86 3.75
C ILE A 292 -29.27 5.51 4.04
N VAL A 293 -30.16 5.93 3.15
CA VAL A 293 -31.62 5.70 3.24
C VAL A 293 -32.15 5.04 1.97
N SER A 294 -33.31 4.39 2.09
CA SER A 294 -34.04 3.79 0.98
C SER A 294 -34.80 4.85 0.19
N ASN A 295 -34.56 4.84 -1.10
CA ASN A 295 -35.18 5.54 -2.22
C ASN A 295 -36.62 5.31 -2.60
N ARG A 296 -37.11 4.12 -2.25
CA ARG A 296 -38.07 3.41 -3.11
C ARG A 296 -39.40 4.15 -3.23
N ASP A 297 -39.83 4.74 -2.12
CA ASP A 297 -41.17 5.31 -1.97
C ASP A 297 -41.14 6.72 -1.35
N ILE A 298 -39.97 7.37 -1.33
CA ILE A 298 -39.80 8.68 -0.68
C ILE A 298 -38.97 9.66 -1.52
N VAL A 299 -39.35 10.93 -1.44
CA VAL A 299 -38.53 12.06 -1.90
C VAL A 299 -37.93 12.72 -0.67
N ILE A 300 -36.60 12.81 -0.60
CA ILE A 300 -35.93 13.48 0.52
C ILE A 300 -36.20 14.99 0.41
N PRO A 301 -36.67 15.65 1.48
CA PRO A 301 -36.87 17.09 1.52
C PRO A 301 -35.57 17.85 1.19
N GLU A 302 -35.70 18.97 0.48
CA GLU A 302 -34.60 19.93 0.37
C GLU A 302 -34.48 20.67 1.71
N GLY A 303 -33.26 20.84 2.22
CA GLY A 303 -33.06 21.57 3.48
C GLY A 303 -33.42 23.04 3.31
N SER A 304 -34.10 23.62 4.30
CA SER A 304 -34.50 25.03 4.30
C SER A 304 -33.25 25.93 4.20
N THR A 305 -33.17 26.74 3.16
CA THR A 305 -32.19 27.83 3.10
C THR A 305 -32.48 28.85 4.21
N PRO A 306 -31.48 29.48 4.86
CA PRO A 306 -31.67 30.45 5.95
C PRO A 306 -32.52 31.69 5.60
N LYS A 307 -32.99 31.83 4.36
CA LYS A 307 -33.83 32.93 3.90
C LYS A 307 -35.32 32.78 4.24
N GLU A 308 -35.78 31.58 4.64
CA GLU A 308 -37.21 31.33 4.92
C GLU A 308 -37.60 31.47 6.40
N LEU A 309 -36.64 31.79 7.29
CA LEU A 309 -36.88 31.99 8.72
C LEU A 309 -37.08 33.47 9.12
N ASN A 310 -37.03 34.39 8.15
CA ASN A 310 -37.21 35.84 8.37
C ASN A 310 -38.35 36.43 7.51
N GLN A 311 -39.42 35.66 7.27
CA GLN A 311 -40.69 36.19 6.78
C GLN A 311 -41.81 35.94 7.79
#